data_AF-A0AAJ2WJM3-F1
#
_entry.id   AF-A0AAJ2WJM3-F1
#
_cell.length_a   1.000
_cell.length_b   1.000
_cell.length_c   1.000
_cell.angle_alpha   90.00
_cell.angle_beta   90.00
_cell.angle_gamma   90.00
#
_symmetry.space_group_name_H-M   'P 1'
#
loop_
_entity.id
_entity.type
_entity.pdbx_description
1 polymer ?
#
loop_
_entity_poly.entity_id
_entity_poly.type
_entity_poly.pdbx_seq_one_letter_code
_entity_poly.pdbx_strand_id
1 'polypeptide(L)'
;MPKNKIYKKIIDKKIFRDVLKYKKSSIRKLGEVHEIDCTERTIRRSLNEGKMTPKFLEQIAKYLDIDPKFLSGQLHRERREMIETLKNKTLGENFFYNLHPAEYPYFRKEQDDLLKESITVFLKKLFSLFDISYAQFEEMDFKKQYEVQHDLFEAIKTVISKHFEQDGYGNKYMFNLDKITSDLENYYENYYIQKNADEQLREKFLSNPPKGYTKNKILTMTPEELIDLDMWKDYKPSEDKLMFDKKYEEYEILN
;
A
#
# COMPACT_ATOMS: atom_id res chain seq x y z
N MET A 1 -9.33 -28.63 33.28
CA MET A 1 -8.40 -27.67 32.64
C MET A 1 -9.18 -26.44 32.19
N PRO A 2 -8.81 -25.21 32.60
CA PRO A 2 -9.44 -24.02 32.05
C PRO A 2 -9.11 -23.93 30.56
N LYS A 3 -10.14 -23.90 29.70
CA LYS A 3 -9.95 -23.70 28.26
C LYS A 3 -9.35 -22.30 28.06
N ASN A 4 -8.13 -22.23 27.50
CA ASN A 4 -7.55 -20.96 27.08
C ASN A 4 -8.59 -20.18 26.28
N LYS A 5 -8.79 -18.91 26.64
CA LYS A 5 -9.80 -18.05 26.02
C LYS A 5 -9.43 -17.88 24.54
N ILE A 6 -10.20 -18.55 23.66
CA ILE A 6 -9.97 -18.48 22.21
C ILE A 6 -10.11 -17.01 21.79
N TYR A 7 -9.09 -16.49 21.12
CA TYR A 7 -9.11 -15.13 20.57
C TYR A 7 -10.26 -14.99 19.57
N LYS A 8 -11.04 -13.91 19.71
CA LYS A 8 -12.16 -13.59 18.83
C LYS A 8 -12.05 -12.15 18.32
N LYS A 9 -12.34 -11.95 17.05
CA LYS A 9 -12.47 -10.63 16.41
C LYS A 9 -13.88 -10.06 16.64
N ILE A 10 -13.97 -8.73 16.72
CA ILE A 10 -15.24 -8.00 16.78
C ILE A 10 -15.93 -8.10 15.42
N ILE A 11 -17.23 -8.37 15.42
CA ILE A 11 -18.08 -8.46 14.24
C ILE A 11 -19.28 -7.52 14.39
N ASP A 12 -19.53 -6.74 13.36
CA ASP A 12 -20.79 -6.02 13.20
C ASP A 12 -21.85 -6.93 12.55
N LYS A 13 -22.87 -7.28 13.32
CA LYS A 13 -23.96 -8.17 12.89
C LYS A 13 -24.78 -7.59 11.74
N LYS A 14 -24.94 -6.27 11.66
CA LYS A 14 -25.72 -5.61 10.60
C LYS A 14 -24.95 -5.71 9.29
N ILE A 15 -23.69 -5.28 9.28
CA ILE A 15 -22.82 -5.33 8.09
C ILE A 15 -22.70 -6.76 7.57
N PHE A 16 -22.49 -7.74 8.46
CA PHE A 16 -22.40 -9.14 8.07
C PHE A 16 -23.68 -9.62 7.34
N ARG A 17 -24.86 -9.26 7.84
CA ARG A 17 -26.14 -9.60 7.20
C ARG A 17 -26.35 -8.90 5.87
N ASP A 18 -25.93 -7.63 5.78
CA ASP A 18 -26.02 -6.86 4.54
C ASP A 18 -25.13 -7.47 3.45
N VAL A 19 -23.93 -7.94 3.81
CA VAL A 19 -23.05 -8.70 2.89
C VAL A 19 -23.68 -10.02 2.46
N LEU A 20 -24.29 -10.79 3.36
CA LEU A 20 -24.99 -12.02 2.99
C LEU A 20 -26.11 -11.76 1.98
N LYS A 21 -26.89 -10.69 2.20
CA LYS A 21 -27.97 -10.29 1.28
C LYS A 21 -27.38 -9.93 -0.09
N TYR A 22 -26.32 -9.13 -0.12
CA TYR A 22 -25.62 -8.75 -1.35
C TYR A 22 -25.11 -9.98 -2.13
N LYS A 23 -24.44 -10.90 -1.44
CA LYS A 23 -23.91 -12.15 -2.02
C LYS A 23 -24.98 -13.25 -2.21
N LYS A 24 -26.27 -12.94 -2.06
CA LYS A 24 -27.41 -13.87 -2.22
C LYS A 24 -27.28 -15.16 -1.39
N SER A 25 -26.64 -15.04 -0.23
CA SER A 25 -26.36 -16.13 0.71
C SER A 25 -27.21 -16.02 1.99
N SER A 26 -27.06 -16.97 2.91
CA SER A 26 -27.73 -16.96 4.21
C SER A 26 -26.90 -17.71 5.24
N ILE A 27 -27.16 -17.48 6.53
CA ILE A 27 -26.45 -18.22 7.60
C ILE A 27 -26.71 -19.73 7.49
N ARG A 28 -27.91 -20.12 7.06
CA ARG A 28 -28.25 -21.53 6.81
C ARG A 28 -27.37 -22.10 5.71
N LYS A 29 -27.30 -21.43 4.55
CA LYS A 29 -26.43 -21.85 3.44
C LYS A 29 -24.98 -21.99 3.89
N LEU A 30 -24.45 -20.99 4.62
CA LEU A 30 -23.08 -21.06 5.15
C LEU A 30 -22.84 -22.24 6.08
N GLY A 31 -23.83 -22.63 6.90
CA GLY A 31 -23.72 -23.78 7.79
C GLY A 31 -23.75 -25.14 7.09
N GLU A 32 -24.10 -25.17 5.81
CA GLU A 32 -24.13 -26.36 4.94
C GLU A 32 -22.86 -26.46 4.06
N VAL A 33 -21.98 -25.44 4.06
CA VAL A 33 -20.74 -25.40 3.27
C VAL A 33 -19.65 -26.24 3.94
N HIS A 34 -19.07 -27.19 3.21
CA HIS A 34 -18.09 -28.13 3.75
C HIS A 34 -16.73 -27.49 4.08
N GLU A 35 -16.36 -26.41 3.38
CA GLU A 35 -15.13 -25.65 3.61
C GLU A 35 -15.19 -24.72 4.84
N ILE A 36 -16.37 -24.59 5.45
CA ILE A 36 -16.61 -23.75 6.63
C ILE A 36 -16.75 -24.66 7.85
N ASP A 37 -15.76 -24.64 8.75
CA ASP A 37 -15.71 -25.53 9.91
C ASP A 37 -16.75 -25.22 11.00
N CYS A 38 -17.61 -24.21 10.78
CA CYS A 38 -18.57 -23.75 11.76
C CYS A 38 -20.01 -23.90 11.27
N THR A 39 -20.84 -24.48 12.13
CA THR A 39 -22.25 -24.71 11.85
C THR A 39 -23.07 -23.41 11.87
N GLU A 40 -24.26 -23.44 11.26
CA GLU A 40 -25.25 -22.36 11.35
C GLU A 40 -25.46 -21.90 12.81
N ARG A 41 -25.57 -22.84 13.75
CA ARG A 41 -25.73 -22.54 15.18
C ARG A 41 -24.56 -21.71 15.72
N THR A 42 -23.34 -22.07 15.36
CA THR A 42 -22.12 -21.36 15.77
C THR A 42 -22.07 -19.96 15.16
N ILE A 43 -22.39 -19.81 13.87
CA ILE A 43 -22.42 -18.50 13.20
C ILE A 43 -23.44 -17.58 13.87
N ARG A 44 -24.69 -18.05 14.09
CA ARG A 44 -25.74 -17.26 14.76
C ARG A 44 -25.30 -16.80 16.15
N ARG A 45 -24.68 -17.70 16.93
CA ARG A 45 -24.15 -17.39 18.26
C ARG A 45 -23.07 -16.31 18.19
N SER A 46 -22.08 -16.46 17.31
CA SER A 46 -21.02 -15.48 17.13
C SER A 46 -21.54 -14.10 16.73
N LEU A 47 -22.52 -14.03 15.84
CA LEU A 47 -23.15 -12.76 15.45
C LEU A 47 -23.93 -12.11 16.60
N ASN A 48 -24.60 -12.90 17.43
CA ASN A 48 -25.29 -12.38 18.63
C ASN A 48 -24.31 -11.92 19.72
N GLU A 49 -23.18 -12.60 19.87
CA GLU A 49 -22.09 -12.21 20.78
C GLU A 49 -21.28 -10.99 20.25
N GLY A 50 -21.48 -10.60 18.98
CA GLY A 50 -20.69 -9.57 18.30
C GLY A 50 -19.22 -9.96 18.11
N LYS A 51 -18.88 -11.26 18.20
CA LYS A 51 -17.50 -11.76 18.17
C LYS A 51 -17.40 -13.13 17.50
N MET A 52 -16.41 -13.30 16.61
CA MET A 52 -16.18 -14.53 15.86
C MET A 52 -14.71 -14.93 15.88
N THR A 53 -14.45 -16.24 15.90
CA THR A 53 -13.09 -16.79 15.76
C THR A 53 -12.52 -16.38 14.39
N PRO A 54 -11.27 -15.90 14.29
CA PRO A 54 -10.69 -15.45 13.02
C PRO A 54 -10.77 -16.49 11.90
N LYS A 55 -10.51 -17.77 12.22
CA LYS A 55 -10.58 -18.88 11.27
C LYS A 55 -11.95 -18.98 10.58
N PHE A 56 -13.04 -18.85 11.35
CA PHE A 56 -14.40 -18.93 10.79
C PHE A 56 -14.73 -17.71 9.95
N LEU A 57 -14.31 -16.52 10.39
CA LEU A 57 -14.47 -15.30 9.61
C LEU A 57 -13.76 -15.43 8.26
N GLU A 58 -12.52 -15.96 8.26
CA GLU A 58 -11.71 -16.14 7.06
C GLU A 58 -12.37 -17.12 6.08
N GLN A 59 -12.82 -18.28 6.55
CA GLN A 59 -13.49 -19.28 5.72
C GLN A 59 -14.78 -18.73 5.10
N ILE A 60 -15.60 -18.02 5.89
CA ILE A 60 -16.82 -17.40 5.39
C ILE A 60 -16.50 -16.27 4.39
N ALA A 61 -15.51 -15.43 4.69
CA ALA A 61 -15.07 -14.34 3.82
C ALA A 61 -14.60 -14.86 2.46
N LYS A 62 -13.76 -15.91 2.45
CA LYS A 62 -13.30 -16.58 1.24
C LYS A 62 -14.44 -17.18 0.43
N TYR A 63 -15.36 -17.91 1.07
CA TYR A 63 -16.53 -18.49 0.39
C TYR A 63 -17.44 -17.43 -0.23
N LEU A 64 -17.60 -16.28 0.44
CA LEU A 64 -18.42 -15.17 -0.06
C LEU A 64 -17.68 -14.28 -1.07
N ASP A 65 -16.39 -14.52 -1.32
CA ASP A 65 -15.50 -13.63 -2.07
C ASP A 65 -15.61 -12.17 -1.57
N ILE A 66 -15.28 -11.96 -0.29
CA ILE A 66 -15.29 -10.65 0.35
C ILE A 66 -14.11 -10.52 1.30
N ASP A 67 -13.52 -9.33 1.42
CA ASP A 67 -12.46 -9.04 2.38
C ASP A 67 -12.97 -9.30 3.83
N PRO A 68 -12.25 -10.08 4.66
CA PRO A 68 -12.65 -10.36 6.04
C PRO A 68 -12.73 -9.10 6.92
N LYS A 69 -11.97 -8.03 6.63
CA LYS A 69 -12.09 -6.73 7.32
C LYS A 69 -13.39 -6.03 6.94
N PHE A 70 -13.83 -6.16 5.69
CA PHE A 70 -15.13 -5.66 5.26
C PHE A 70 -16.26 -6.43 5.95
N LEU A 71 -16.24 -7.77 5.85
CA LEU A 71 -17.27 -8.65 6.41
C LEU A 71 -17.47 -8.49 7.93
N SER A 72 -16.38 -8.26 8.67
CA SER A 72 -16.42 -8.00 10.12
C SER A 72 -16.91 -6.60 10.50
N GLY A 73 -17.05 -5.71 9.53
CA GLY A 73 -17.31 -4.29 9.74
C GLY A 73 -16.10 -3.50 10.26
N GLN A 74 -14.89 -4.08 10.21
CA GLN A 74 -13.67 -3.38 10.62
C GLN A 74 -13.40 -2.16 9.75
N LEU A 75 -13.49 -2.28 8.43
CA LEU A 75 -13.28 -1.13 7.52
C LEU A 75 -14.27 0.00 7.77
N HIS A 76 -15.52 -0.32 8.13
CA HIS A 76 -16.53 0.68 8.46
C HIS A 76 -16.20 1.45 9.74
N ARG A 77 -15.59 0.78 10.74
CA ARG A 77 -15.12 1.43 11.98
C ARG A 77 -13.91 2.31 11.70
N GLU A 78 -12.91 1.79 11.01
CA GLU A 78 -11.69 2.53 10.63
C GLU A 78 -12.03 3.80 9.83
N ARG A 79 -12.97 3.69 8.87
CA ARG A 79 -13.46 4.85 8.10
C ARG A 79 -14.15 5.88 9.01
N ARG A 80 -14.98 5.44 9.97
CA ARG A 80 -15.67 6.33 10.91
C ARG A 80 -14.68 7.09 11.80
N GLU A 81 -13.71 6.37 12.38
CA GLU A 81 -12.66 6.95 13.22
C GLU A 81 -11.82 7.99 12.45
N MET A 82 -11.49 7.70 11.18
CA MET A 82 -10.79 8.64 10.29
C MET A 82 -11.59 9.94 10.08
N ILE A 83 -12.90 9.84 9.81
CA ILE A 83 -13.78 11.01 9.62
C ILE A 83 -13.86 11.85 10.89
N GLU A 84 -14.04 11.20 12.05
CA GLU A 84 -14.10 11.86 13.35
C GLU A 84 -12.80 12.63 13.65
N THR A 85 -11.65 12.03 13.30
CA THR A 85 -10.32 12.63 13.53
C THR A 85 -10.07 13.86 12.67
N LEU A 86 -10.52 13.85 11.40
CA LEU A 86 -10.25 14.94 10.46
C LEU A 86 -11.05 16.22 10.76
N LYS A 87 -12.02 16.21 11.69
CA LYS A 87 -12.87 17.36 12.11
C LYS A 87 -13.50 18.17 10.96
N ASN A 88 -13.47 17.66 9.73
CA ASN A 88 -13.84 18.41 8.55
C ASN A 88 -15.34 18.21 8.28
N LYS A 89 -16.17 18.91 9.07
CA LYS A 89 -17.65 18.88 8.96
C LYS A 89 -18.17 19.26 7.56
N THR A 90 -17.34 19.85 6.71
CA THR A 90 -17.69 20.38 5.39
C THR A 90 -17.27 19.50 4.21
N LEU A 91 -16.29 18.60 4.35
CA LEU A 91 -16.01 17.53 3.36
C LEU A 91 -16.97 16.36 3.57
N GLY A 92 -18.25 16.73 3.45
CA GLY A 92 -19.40 15.93 3.08
C GLY A 92 -19.52 14.57 3.73
N GLU A 93 -20.58 14.45 4.53
CA GLU A 93 -21.30 13.21 4.84
C GLU A 93 -21.75 12.38 3.60
N ASN A 94 -21.24 12.70 2.40
CA ASN A 94 -21.52 12.07 1.12
C ASN A 94 -20.25 11.55 0.42
N PHE A 95 -19.06 12.14 0.63
CA PHE A 95 -17.81 11.70 -0.03
C PHE A 95 -17.23 10.42 0.58
N PHE A 96 -17.44 10.21 1.88
CA PHE A 96 -17.02 8.98 2.58
C PHE A 96 -18.12 7.90 2.67
N TYR A 97 -19.22 8.14 1.92
CA TYR A 97 -20.51 7.46 1.88
C TYR A 97 -20.54 5.96 2.15
N ASN A 98 -19.99 5.19 1.22
CA ASN A 98 -20.45 3.82 1.05
C ASN A 98 -19.30 2.91 0.68
N LEU A 99 -18.75 2.25 1.69
CA LEU A 99 -17.99 1.02 1.46
C LEU A 99 -18.94 0.03 0.77
N HIS A 100 -18.68 -0.27 -0.50
CA HIS A 100 -19.52 -1.17 -1.28
C HIS A 100 -18.88 -2.56 -1.37
N PRO A 101 -19.61 -3.67 -1.09
CA PRO A 101 -19.00 -5.00 -1.06
C PRO A 101 -18.26 -5.42 -2.35
N ALA A 102 -18.67 -4.91 -3.52
CA ALA A 102 -18.02 -5.19 -4.80
C ALA A 102 -16.55 -4.70 -4.87
N GLU A 103 -16.21 -3.66 -4.12
CA GLU A 103 -14.87 -3.04 -4.13
C GLU A 103 -13.89 -3.78 -3.22
N TYR A 104 -14.38 -4.73 -2.42
CA TYR A 104 -13.61 -5.46 -1.42
C TYR A 104 -13.74 -6.98 -1.62
N PRO A 105 -13.37 -7.53 -2.79
CA PRO A 105 -13.34 -8.97 -3.00
C PRO A 105 -12.31 -9.64 -2.07
N TYR A 106 -12.38 -10.95 -1.89
CA TYR A 106 -11.42 -11.66 -1.06
C TYR A 106 -10.00 -11.56 -1.62
N PHE A 107 -9.87 -11.49 -2.95
CA PHE A 107 -8.60 -11.26 -3.64
C PHE A 107 -7.81 -10.05 -3.09
N ARG A 108 -8.49 -8.97 -2.68
CA ARG A 108 -7.85 -7.79 -2.09
C ARG A 108 -7.04 -8.15 -0.84
N LYS A 109 -7.57 -9.05 -0.02
CA LYS A 109 -6.91 -9.53 1.20
C LYS A 109 -5.71 -10.42 0.90
N GLU A 110 -5.79 -11.22 -0.16
CA GLU A 110 -4.66 -12.04 -0.65
C GLU A 110 -3.55 -11.13 -1.19
N GLN A 111 -3.92 -10.13 -2.01
CA GLN A 111 -3.01 -9.11 -2.53
C GLN A 111 -2.35 -8.31 -1.40
N ASP A 112 -3.12 -7.81 -0.42
CA ASP A 112 -2.61 -7.05 0.73
C ASP A 112 -1.61 -7.85 1.57
N ASP A 113 -1.75 -9.19 1.62
CA ASP A 113 -0.78 -10.04 2.32
C ASP A 113 0.48 -10.28 1.49
N LEU A 114 0.32 -10.52 0.19
CA LEU A 114 1.45 -10.69 -0.73
C LEU A 114 2.30 -9.42 -0.85
N LEU A 115 1.67 -8.25 -0.89
CA LEU A 115 2.37 -6.96 -0.96
C LEU A 115 3.17 -6.62 0.30
N LYS A 116 2.97 -7.34 1.42
CA LYS A 116 3.84 -7.21 2.60
C LYS A 116 5.13 -8.00 2.44
N GLU A 117 5.19 -8.98 1.53
CA GLU A 117 6.44 -9.65 1.20
C GLU A 117 7.32 -8.70 0.39
N SER A 118 8.62 -8.65 0.71
CA SER A 118 9.55 -7.83 -0.07
C SER A 118 9.78 -8.46 -1.44
N ILE A 119 10.06 -7.61 -2.44
CA ILE A 119 10.42 -8.07 -3.79
C ILE A 119 11.62 -9.03 -3.79
N THR A 120 12.52 -8.86 -2.82
CA THR A 120 13.64 -9.78 -2.55
C THR A 120 13.18 -11.22 -2.28
N VAL A 121 12.08 -11.43 -1.53
CA VAL A 121 11.56 -12.77 -1.27
C VAL A 121 11.05 -13.41 -2.55
N PHE A 122 10.37 -12.64 -3.40
CA PHE A 122 9.92 -13.09 -4.71
C PHE A 122 11.10 -13.51 -5.59
N LEU A 123 12.12 -12.65 -5.74
CA LEU A 123 13.31 -12.95 -6.55
C LEU A 123 14.07 -14.18 -6.03
N LYS A 124 14.23 -14.32 -4.70
CA LYS A 124 14.83 -15.51 -4.08
C LYS A 124 14.09 -16.79 -4.46
N LYS A 125 12.76 -16.79 -4.32
CA LYS A 125 11.91 -17.93 -4.70
C LYS A 125 12.06 -18.24 -6.19
N LEU A 126 11.95 -17.23 -7.05
CA LEU A 126 12.07 -17.39 -8.50
C LEU A 126 13.42 -17.97 -8.92
N PHE A 127 14.54 -17.36 -8.50
CA PHE A 127 15.87 -17.84 -8.87
C PHE A 127 16.14 -19.26 -8.37
N SER A 128 15.63 -19.61 -7.18
CA SER A 128 15.74 -20.97 -6.65
C SER A 128 15.04 -22.04 -7.50
N LEU A 129 14.01 -21.68 -8.27
CA LEU A 129 13.36 -22.62 -9.21
C LEU A 129 14.27 -23.02 -10.38
N PHE A 130 15.32 -22.25 -10.64
CA PHE A 130 16.28 -22.46 -11.72
C PHE A 130 17.69 -22.78 -11.19
N ASP A 131 17.80 -23.20 -9.93
CA ASP A 131 19.07 -23.49 -9.25
C ASP A 131 20.06 -22.28 -9.24
N ILE A 132 19.53 -21.06 -9.30
CA ILE A 132 20.31 -19.82 -9.20
C ILE A 132 20.19 -19.29 -7.77
N SER A 133 21.32 -19.07 -7.11
CA SER A 133 21.34 -18.48 -5.78
C SER A 133 21.18 -16.97 -5.84
N TYR A 134 20.41 -16.39 -4.92
CA TYR A 134 20.27 -14.93 -4.83
C TYR A 134 21.60 -14.18 -4.60
N ALA A 135 22.60 -14.83 -3.98
CA ALA A 135 23.94 -14.24 -3.82
C ALA A 135 24.59 -13.86 -5.16
N GLN A 136 24.38 -14.65 -6.22
CA GLN A 136 24.88 -14.33 -7.57
C GLN A 136 24.27 -13.04 -8.12
N PHE A 137 23.03 -12.74 -7.77
CA PHE A 137 22.39 -11.47 -8.11
C PHE A 137 22.93 -10.31 -7.25
N GLU A 138 23.14 -10.53 -5.95
CA GLU A 138 23.71 -9.52 -5.04
C GLU A 138 25.14 -9.12 -5.39
N GLU A 139 25.92 -10.03 -5.97
CA GLU A 139 27.29 -9.76 -6.44
C GLU A 139 27.33 -8.89 -7.70
N MET A 140 26.21 -8.75 -8.43
CA MET A 140 26.14 -7.88 -9.60
C MET A 140 26.18 -6.40 -9.19
N ASP A 141 26.72 -5.55 -10.08
CA ASP A 141 26.60 -4.11 -9.88
C ASP A 141 25.14 -3.63 -9.98
N PHE A 142 24.87 -2.43 -9.45
CA PHE A 142 23.53 -1.84 -9.40
C PHE A 142 22.83 -1.83 -10.77
N LYS A 143 23.57 -1.49 -11.83
CA LYS A 143 23.01 -1.40 -13.19
C LYS A 143 22.58 -2.77 -13.68
N LYS A 144 23.43 -3.79 -13.49
CA LYS A 144 23.13 -5.16 -13.88
C LYS A 144 21.99 -5.75 -13.06
N GLN A 145 21.92 -5.45 -11.76
CA GLN A 145 20.78 -5.82 -10.91
C GLN A 145 19.47 -5.21 -11.40
N TYR A 146 19.50 -3.94 -11.83
CA TYR A 146 18.36 -3.28 -12.44
C TYR A 146 17.95 -3.96 -13.76
N GLU A 147 18.89 -4.17 -14.68
CA GLU A 147 18.63 -4.79 -15.98
C GLU A 147 17.96 -6.16 -15.82
N VAL A 148 18.48 -7.01 -14.92
CA VAL A 148 17.90 -8.33 -14.64
C VAL A 148 16.47 -8.24 -14.13
N GLN A 149 16.20 -7.32 -13.20
CA GLN A 149 14.84 -7.13 -12.66
C GLN A 149 13.88 -6.58 -13.72
N HIS A 150 14.33 -5.59 -14.51
CA HIS A 150 13.54 -4.95 -15.54
C HIS A 150 13.15 -5.95 -16.64
N ASP A 151 14.13 -6.66 -17.20
CA ASP A 151 13.91 -7.70 -18.21
C ASP A 151 12.94 -8.78 -17.71
N LEU A 152 13.09 -9.19 -16.45
CA LEU A 152 12.23 -10.18 -15.82
C LEU A 152 10.78 -9.69 -15.70
N PHE A 153 10.55 -8.49 -15.16
CA PHE A 153 9.21 -7.97 -14.96
C PHE A 153 8.51 -7.64 -16.28
N GLU A 154 9.25 -7.15 -17.28
CA GLU A 154 8.70 -6.95 -18.64
C GLU A 154 8.32 -8.28 -19.30
N ALA A 155 9.13 -9.33 -19.12
CA ALA A 155 8.77 -10.67 -19.59
C ALA A 155 7.52 -11.22 -18.89
N ILE A 156 7.42 -11.10 -17.57
CA ILE A 156 6.24 -11.51 -16.79
C ILE A 156 5.00 -10.74 -17.26
N LYS A 157 5.10 -9.41 -17.35
CA LYS A 157 4.03 -8.54 -17.85
C LYS A 157 3.56 -8.96 -19.23
N THR A 158 4.49 -9.20 -20.16
CA THR A 158 4.17 -9.65 -21.52
C THR A 158 3.37 -10.95 -21.53
N VAL A 159 3.76 -11.93 -20.70
CA VAL A 159 3.03 -13.20 -20.58
C VAL A 159 1.65 -12.98 -19.97
N ILE A 160 1.53 -12.16 -18.92
CA ILE A 160 0.26 -11.86 -18.27
C ILE A 160 -0.70 -11.16 -19.26
N SER A 161 -0.27 -10.09 -19.93
CA SER A 161 -1.08 -9.35 -20.91
C SER A 161 -1.58 -10.23 -22.05
N LYS A 162 -0.82 -11.27 -22.42
CA LYS A 162 -1.20 -12.20 -23.48
C LYS A 162 -2.34 -13.15 -23.08
N HIS A 163 -2.41 -13.51 -21.81
CA HIS A 163 -3.29 -14.59 -21.33
C HIS A 163 -4.46 -14.11 -20.46
N PHE A 164 -4.46 -12.87 -19.99
CA PHE A 164 -5.48 -12.32 -19.12
C PHE A 164 -6.09 -11.04 -19.71
N GLU A 165 -7.42 -10.96 -19.75
CA GLU A 165 -8.16 -9.82 -20.33
C GLU A 165 -8.59 -8.78 -19.28
N GLN A 166 -8.47 -9.09 -17.99
CA GLN A 166 -8.86 -8.23 -16.88
C GLN A 166 -8.08 -8.59 -15.61
N ASP A 167 -8.01 -7.65 -14.66
CA ASP A 167 -7.39 -7.89 -13.35
C ASP A 167 -8.33 -8.62 -12.36
N GLY A 168 -7.84 -8.88 -11.15
CA GLY A 168 -8.59 -9.53 -10.08
C GLY A 168 -9.80 -8.75 -9.55
N TYR A 169 -10.03 -7.52 -10.04
CA TYR A 169 -11.20 -6.69 -9.76
C TYR A 169 -12.15 -6.58 -10.96
N GLY A 170 -11.84 -7.25 -12.09
CA GLY A 170 -12.61 -7.20 -13.32
C GLY A 170 -12.33 -5.97 -14.19
N ASN A 171 -11.25 -5.24 -13.93
CA ASN A 171 -10.86 -4.09 -14.74
C ASN A 171 -10.04 -4.52 -15.96
N LYS A 172 -10.52 -4.18 -17.15
CA LYS A 172 -9.87 -4.48 -18.44
C LYS A 172 -8.61 -3.66 -18.72
N TYR A 173 -8.46 -2.51 -18.07
CA TYR A 173 -7.27 -1.66 -18.25
C TYR A 173 -6.05 -2.20 -17.49
N MET A 174 -6.25 -3.05 -16.48
CA MET A 174 -5.17 -3.68 -15.71
C MET A 174 -4.09 -2.68 -15.25
N PHE A 175 -4.48 -1.50 -14.76
CA PHE A 175 -3.56 -0.37 -14.45
C PHE A 175 -2.35 -0.73 -13.57
N ASN A 176 -2.48 -1.76 -12.73
CA ASN A 176 -1.40 -2.20 -11.85
C ASN A 176 -0.33 -3.04 -12.55
N LEU A 177 -0.50 -3.40 -13.81
CA LEU A 177 0.43 -4.26 -14.53
C LEU A 177 1.79 -3.59 -14.76
N ASP A 178 1.79 -2.28 -15.03
CA ASP A 178 3.01 -1.49 -15.24
C ASP A 178 3.65 -1.03 -13.93
N LYS A 179 2.92 -1.09 -12.82
CA LYS A 179 3.32 -0.47 -11.55
C LYS A 179 4.71 -0.90 -11.10
N ILE A 180 5.01 -2.20 -11.15
CA ILE A 180 6.30 -2.73 -10.68
C ILE A 180 7.44 -2.23 -11.56
N THR A 181 7.28 -2.25 -12.89
CA THR A 181 8.30 -1.74 -13.81
C THR A 181 8.49 -0.23 -13.62
N SER A 182 7.41 0.55 -13.53
CA SER A 182 7.49 2.00 -13.29
C SER A 182 8.14 2.34 -11.95
N ASP A 183 7.82 1.61 -10.88
CA ASP A 183 8.46 1.80 -9.57
C ASP A 183 9.97 1.49 -9.64
N LEU A 184 10.36 0.47 -10.41
CA LEU A 184 11.77 0.09 -10.64
C LEU A 184 12.52 1.13 -11.49
N GLU A 185 11.91 1.65 -12.56
CA GLU A 185 12.45 2.71 -13.41
C GLU A 185 12.68 3.98 -12.61
N ASN A 186 11.67 4.41 -11.82
CA ASN A 186 11.79 5.55 -10.91
C ASN A 186 12.94 5.34 -9.90
N TYR A 187 13.08 4.13 -9.35
CA TYR A 187 14.17 3.82 -8.42
C TYR A 187 15.55 3.92 -9.10
N TYR A 188 15.68 3.42 -10.32
CA TYR A 188 16.90 3.53 -11.12
C TYR A 188 17.27 4.97 -11.43
N GLU A 189 16.30 5.77 -11.90
CA GLU A 189 16.52 7.20 -12.17
C GLU A 189 16.94 7.95 -10.90
N ASN A 190 16.23 7.74 -9.79
CA ASN A 190 16.55 8.37 -8.51
C ASN A 190 17.97 8.02 -8.03
N TYR A 191 18.41 6.77 -8.19
CA TYR A 191 19.77 6.36 -7.83
C TYR A 191 20.83 7.19 -8.58
N TYR A 192 20.69 7.34 -9.91
CA TYR A 192 21.66 8.11 -10.70
C TYR A 192 21.58 9.60 -10.45
N ILE A 193 20.39 10.14 -10.18
CA ILE A 193 20.21 11.54 -9.76
C ILE A 193 20.97 11.79 -8.45
N GLN A 194 20.81 10.93 -7.45
CA GLN A 194 21.50 11.04 -6.17
C GLN A 194 23.01 10.87 -6.31
N LYS A 195 23.45 9.87 -7.08
CA LYS A 195 24.87 9.65 -7.36
C LYS A 195 25.50 10.86 -8.04
N ASN A 196 24.84 11.40 -9.06
CA ASN A 196 25.29 12.61 -9.75
C ASN A 196 25.33 13.83 -8.82
N ALA A 197 24.38 13.95 -7.89
CA ALA A 197 24.39 15.00 -6.91
C ALA A 197 25.59 14.91 -5.97
N ASP A 198 25.91 13.69 -5.51
CA ASP A 198 27.02 13.46 -4.59
C ASP A 198 28.40 13.66 -5.25
N GLU A 199 28.52 13.26 -6.51
CA GLU A 199 29.78 13.34 -7.26
C GLU A 199 29.97 14.72 -7.89
N GLN A 200 29.03 15.16 -8.74
CA GLN A 200 29.21 16.34 -9.59
C GLN A 200 28.67 17.63 -8.97
N LEU A 201 27.43 17.61 -8.42
CA LEU A 201 26.85 18.82 -7.82
C LEU A 201 27.62 19.25 -6.58
N ARG A 202 28.02 18.28 -5.75
CA ARG A 202 28.85 18.56 -4.58
C ARG A 202 30.18 19.21 -4.98
N GLU A 203 30.91 18.65 -5.94
CA GLU A 203 32.18 19.22 -6.41
C GLU A 203 31.99 20.65 -6.95
N LYS A 204 30.95 20.87 -7.74
CA LYS A 204 30.56 22.18 -8.27
C LYS A 204 30.33 23.20 -7.15
N PHE A 205 29.55 22.84 -6.12
CA PHE A 205 29.26 23.74 -5.00
C PHE A 205 30.46 23.93 -4.07
N LEU A 206 31.34 22.94 -3.91
CA LEU A 206 32.59 23.12 -3.17
C LEU A 206 33.56 24.06 -3.89
N SER A 207 33.55 24.04 -5.22
CA SER A 207 34.35 24.94 -6.05
C SER A 207 33.81 26.37 -6.04
N ASN A 208 32.49 26.52 -6.19
CA ASN A 208 31.80 27.80 -6.15
C ASN A 208 30.53 27.71 -5.26
N PRO A 209 30.64 28.00 -3.95
CA PRO A 209 29.53 27.86 -3.01
C PRO A 209 28.35 28.78 -3.34
N PRO A 210 27.11 28.27 -3.36
CA PRO A 210 25.91 29.09 -3.46
C PRO A 210 25.84 30.12 -2.34
N LYS A 211 25.23 31.28 -2.62
CA LYS A 211 25.12 32.38 -1.65
C LYS A 211 24.43 31.89 -0.37
N GLY A 212 25.05 32.14 0.78
CA GLY A 212 24.54 31.71 2.09
C GLY A 212 25.00 30.32 2.54
N TYR A 213 25.72 29.58 1.69
CA TYR A 213 26.25 28.26 2.02
C TYR A 213 27.77 28.28 2.14
N THR A 214 28.29 27.69 3.22
CA THR A 214 29.73 27.47 3.40
C THR A 214 30.14 26.12 2.82
N LYS A 215 31.41 25.97 2.44
CA LYS A 215 31.97 24.68 1.98
C LYS A 215 31.75 23.56 3.00
N ASN A 216 31.91 23.85 4.29
CA ASN A 216 31.66 22.87 5.35
C ASN A 216 30.20 22.41 5.39
N LYS A 217 29.24 23.33 5.20
CA LYS A 217 27.83 22.96 5.12
C LYS A 217 27.58 22.05 3.91
N ILE A 218 28.12 22.40 2.75
CA ILE A 218 28.01 21.62 1.51
C ILE A 218 28.61 20.21 1.66
N LEU A 219 29.74 20.04 2.35
CA LEU A 219 30.34 18.72 2.60
C LEU A 219 29.42 17.78 3.38
N THR A 220 28.64 18.32 4.31
CA THR A 220 27.75 17.52 5.17
C THR A 220 26.36 17.28 4.59
N MET A 221 26.03 17.92 3.46
CA MET A 221 24.69 17.82 2.88
C MET A 221 24.43 16.44 2.30
N THR A 222 23.20 15.95 2.38
CA THR A 222 22.80 14.73 1.66
C THR A 222 22.65 15.01 0.15
N PRO A 223 22.63 13.98 -0.71
CA PRO A 223 22.31 14.14 -2.12
C PRO A 223 20.98 14.89 -2.36
N GLU A 224 19.94 14.59 -1.58
CA GLU A 224 18.65 15.29 -1.67
C GLU A 224 18.77 16.77 -1.35
N GLU A 225 19.47 17.13 -0.28
CA GLU A 225 19.70 18.55 0.07
C GLU A 225 20.48 19.29 -1.02
N LEU A 226 21.43 18.60 -1.69
CA LEU A 226 22.19 19.17 -2.81
C LEU A 226 21.31 19.35 -4.06
N ILE A 227 20.42 18.42 -4.34
CA ILE A 227 19.45 18.50 -5.45
C ILE A 227 18.50 19.67 -5.21
N ASP A 228 17.93 19.77 -4.01
CA ASP A 228 17.06 20.88 -3.63
C ASP A 228 17.82 22.21 -3.81
N LEU A 229 19.04 22.32 -3.28
CA LEU A 229 19.84 23.52 -3.44
C LEU A 229 20.08 23.87 -4.92
N ASP A 230 20.36 22.88 -5.78
CA ASP A 230 20.53 23.10 -7.21
C ASP A 230 19.22 23.50 -7.92
N MET A 231 18.07 23.03 -7.46
CA MET A 231 16.76 23.44 -7.98
C MET A 231 16.38 24.86 -7.55
N TRP A 232 16.67 25.23 -6.30
CA TRP A 232 16.24 26.50 -5.72
C TRP A 232 17.25 27.65 -5.90
N LYS A 233 18.47 27.38 -6.41
CA LYS A 233 19.51 28.41 -6.65
C LYS A 233 19.06 29.54 -7.59
N ASP A 234 18.12 29.26 -8.50
CA ASP A 234 17.55 30.21 -9.47
C ASP A 234 16.16 30.74 -9.08
N TYR A 235 15.61 30.26 -7.96
CA TYR A 235 14.31 30.71 -7.48
C TYR A 235 14.42 32.08 -6.81
N LYS A 236 14.00 33.14 -7.53
CA LYS A 236 13.60 34.39 -6.90
C LYS A 236 12.16 34.20 -6.42
N PRO A 237 11.87 34.15 -5.10
CA PRO A 237 10.50 34.28 -4.65
C PRO A 237 9.99 35.63 -5.14
N SER A 238 8.84 35.67 -5.81
CA SER A 238 8.13 36.93 -5.98
C SER A 238 7.80 37.48 -4.59
N GLU A 239 7.79 38.80 -4.42
CA GLU A 239 7.48 39.48 -3.14
C GLU A 239 6.16 38.98 -2.53
N ASP A 240 5.23 38.49 -3.37
CA ASP A 240 3.95 37.91 -2.96
C ASP A 240 4.08 36.62 -2.11
N LYS A 241 5.12 35.81 -2.32
CA LYS A 241 5.31 34.56 -1.54
C LYS A 241 5.96 34.82 -0.18
N LEU A 242 6.85 35.82 -0.10
CA LEU A 242 7.43 36.34 1.15
C LEU A 242 6.36 36.93 2.09
N MET A 243 5.29 37.51 1.53
CA MET A 243 4.11 37.94 2.28
C MET A 243 3.26 36.77 2.79
N PHE A 244 3.19 35.67 2.04
CA PHE A 244 2.41 34.49 2.41
C PHE A 244 3.06 33.70 3.57
N ASP A 245 4.38 33.53 3.52
CA ASP A 245 5.14 32.80 4.55
C ASP A 245 5.20 33.59 5.88
N LYS A 246 5.36 34.92 5.83
CA LYS A 246 5.26 35.78 7.04
C LYS A 246 3.91 35.68 7.74
N LYS A 247 2.84 35.53 6.97
CA LYS A 247 1.49 35.42 7.53
C LYS A 247 1.32 34.12 8.31
N TYR A 248 1.97 33.03 7.89
CA TYR A 248 1.92 31.73 8.58
C TYR A 248 2.75 31.72 9.88
N GLU A 249 3.92 32.36 9.91
CA GLU A 249 4.70 32.51 11.16
C GLU A 249 3.93 33.32 12.23
N GLU A 250 3.15 34.33 11.83
CA GLU A 250 2.29 35.06 12.77
C GLU A 250 1.12 34.22 13.32
N TYR A 251 0.65 33.19 12.59
CA TYR A 251 -0.41 32.29 13.05
C TYR A 251 0.09 31.16 13.96
N GLU A 252 1.37 30.76 13.89
CA GLU A 252 1.96 29.78 14.82
C GLU A 252 2.31 30.37 16.18
N ILE A 253 2.53 31.69 16.27
CA ILE A 253 2.81 32.37 17.55
C ILE A 253 1.52 32.62 18.36
N LEU A 254 0.34 32.41 17.78
CA LEU A 254 -0.97 32.67 18.41
C LEU A 254 -1.82 31.42 18.72
N ASN A 255 -1.24 30.22 18.73
CA ASN A 255 -1.90 29.00 19.23
C ASN A 255 -1.17 28.37 20.41
#